data_AF-A0A2G1ZX38-F1
#
_entry.id   AF-A0A2G1ZX38-F1
#
_cell.length_a   1.000
_cell.length_b   1.000
_cell.length_c   1.000
_cell.angle_alpha   90.00
_cell.angle_beta   90.00
_cell.angle_gamma   90.00
#
_symmetry.space_group_name_H-M   'P 1'
#
loop_
_entity.id
_entity.type
_entity.pdbx_description
1 polymer ?
#
loop_
_entity_poly.entity_id
_entity_poly.type
_entity_poly.pdbx_seq_one_letter_code
_entity_poly.pdbx_strand_id
1 'polypeptide(L)'
;MEIVDRIFNEDSTFTVCIKFWDNDFSKWLTLFRSLRDAGIVLPKDREYWFELNNDLIESLSKLELDEMTKEGQCPKHHFVAFKAHVNLIDSLLWCSLSRDLGVIQPSIDAEIYIFDFAQQIIIWPYDDRGMDVVGNNHSLLTDLFFDLNHHVIDWTKSTFIRKVNTIKNSTDEQKPEWVTRGKTIRELIPEILSFDDIDTKVKISTDNGETHQTISLVVKSRGACVLMNCEDTDNC
;
A
#
# COMPACT_ATOMS: atom_id res chain seq x y z
N MET A 1 -2.93 -9.44 18.71
CA MET A 1 -1.96 -9.46 17.58
C MET A 1 -1.06 -8.25 17.78
N GLU A 2 0.26 -8.40 17.95
CA GLU A 2 1.11 -7.41 18.65
C GLU A 2 1.00 -5.96 18.15
N ILE A 3 0.83 -5.73 16.83
CA ILE A 3 0.67 -4.38 16.25
C ILE A 3 -0.67 -3.75 16.65
N VAL A 4 -1.75 -4.51 16.55
CA VAL A 4 -3.11 -4.07 16.86
C VAL A 4 -3.26 -3.75 18.33
N ASP A 5 -2.65 -4.57 19.19
CA ASP A 5 -2.72 -4.41 20.65
C ASP A 5 -1.99 -3.13 21.13
N ARG A 6 -1.13 -2.54 20.29
CA ARG A 6 -0.45 -1.26 20.54
C ARG A 6 -1.24 -0.05 20.05
N ILE A 7 -2.17 -0.26 19.13
CA ILE A 7 -2.96 0.80 18.50
C ILE A 7 -4.33 0.94 19.17
N PHE A 8 -4.95 -0.17 19.53
CA PHE A 8 -6.32 -0.20 20.03
C PHE A 8 -6.39 -0.70 21.47
N ASN A 9 -7.26 -0.06 22.25
CA ASN A 9 -7.61 -0.48 23.60
C ASN A 9 -8.94 -1.26 23.56
N GLU A 10 -9.33 -1.85 24.69
CA GLU A 10 -10.53 -2.73 24.78
C GLU A 10 -11.84 -2.07 24.35
N ASP A 11 -11.96 -0.75 24.49
CA ASP A 11 -13.16 0.03 24.13
C ASP A 11 -13.01 0.78 22.79
N SER A 12 -11.93 0.53 22.03
CA SER A 12 -11.66 1.26 20.79
C SER A 12 -12.70 0.93 19.71
N THR A 13 -13.13 1.98 19.01
CA THR A 13 -13.93 1.87 17.78
C THR A 13 -13.19 2.49 16.62
N PHE A 14 -13.31 1.89 15.44
CA PHE A 14 -12.69 2.34 14.21
C PHE A 14 -13.65 2.18 13.03
N THR A 15 -13.29 2.76 11.89
CA THR A 15 -14.02 2.55 10.64
C THR A 15 -13.34 1.47 9.82
N VAL A 16 -14.08 0.46 9.41
CA VAL A 16 -13.64 -0.54 8.44
C VAL A 16 -14.10 -0.11 7.07
N CYS A 17 -13.25 -0.21 6.04
CA CYS A 17 -13.65 -0.14 4.64
C CYS A 17 -13.29 -1.46 3.95
N ILE A 18 -14.28 -2.10 3.35
CA ILE A 18 -14.11 -3.31 2.56
C ILE A 18 -14.19 -2.91 1.09
N LYS A 19 -13.13 -3.15 0.34
CA LYS A 19 -13.05 -2.92 -1.10
C LYS A 19 -13.05 -4.26 -1.83
N PHE A 20 -13.93 -4.42 -2.81
CA PHE A 20 -13.99 -5.64 -3.62
C PHE A 20 -14.39 -5.32 -5.05
N TRP A 21 -14.12 -6.26 -5.94
CA TRP A 21 -14.41 -6.12 -7.36
C TRP A 21 -15.63 -6.97 -7.74
N ASP A 22 -16.60 -6.37 -8.43
CA ASP A 22 -17.74 -7.09 -9.01
C ASP A 22 -18.24 -6.38 -10.27
N ASN A 23 -18.82 -7.18 -11.18
CA ASN A 23 -19.47 -6.72 -12.40
C ASN A 23 -20.99 -6.97 -12.35
N ASP A 24 -21.45 -8.03 -11.68
CA ASP A 24 -22.79 -8.60 -11.89
C ASP A 24 -23.58 -8.84 -10.58
N PHE A 25 -23.20 -8.20 -9.48
CA PHE A 25 -23.80 -8.33 -8.13
C PHE A 25 -23.75 -9.73 -7.49
N SER A 26 -23.35 -10.77 -8.22
CA SER A 26 -23.32 -12.15 -7.70
C SER A 26 -22.27 -12.34 -6.61
N LYS A 27 -21.15 -11.60 -6.66
CA LYS A 27 -20.09 -11.69 -5.65
C LYS A 27 -20.51 -11.07 -4.31
N TRP A 28 -21.48 -10.17 -4.30
CA TRP A 28 -22.01 -9.58 -3.06
C TRP A 28 -22.57 -10.63 -2.09
N LEU A 29 -23.34 -11.58 -2.61
CA LEU A 29 -23.95 -12.62 -1.76
C LEU A 29 -22.89 -13.53 -1.16
N THR A 30 -21.87 -13.88 -1.94
CA THR A 30 -20.74 -14.69 -1.48
C THR A 30 -19.93 -13.93 -0.44
N LEU A 31 -19.57 -12.67 -0.70
CA LEU A 31 -18.86 -11.82 0.24
C LEU A 31 -19.62 -11.69 1.57
N PHE A 32 -20.93 -11.41 1.53
CA PHE A 32 -21.75 -11.27 2.73
C PHE A 32 -21.89 -12.56 3.53
N ARG A 33 -21.91 -13.72 2.87
CA ARG A 33 -21.88 -15.02 3.54
C ARG A 33 -20.53 -15.24 4.21
N SER A 34 -19.42 -15.05 3.49
CA SER A 34 -18.08 -15.21 4.04
C SER A 34 -17.80 -14.25 5.21
N LEU A 35 -18.26 -13.00 5.13
CA LEU A 35 -18.16 -12.04 6.25
C LEU A 35 -18.95 -12.54 7.46
N ARG A 36 -20.18 -13.03 7.26
CA ARG A 36 -20.99 -13.59 8.35
C ARG A 36 -20.34 -14.83 8.97
N ASP A 37 -19.77 -15.70 8.15
CA ASP A 37 -19.06 -16.90 8.60
C ASP A 37 -17.79 -16.55 9.38
N ALA A 38 -17.17 -15.40 9.08
CA ALA A 38 -16.08 -14.79 9.86
C ALA A 38 -16.56 -14.07 11.13
N GLY A 39 -17.86 -14.07 11.43
CA GLY A 39 -18.45 -13.36 12.56
C GLY A 39 -18.68 -11.86 12.33
N ILE A 40 -18.45 -11.37 11.11
CA ILE A 40 -18.64 -9.96 10.73
C ILE A 40 -20.04 -9.79 10.17
N VAL A 41 -20.94 -9.22 10.98
CA VAL A 41 -22.27 -8.82 10.53
C VAL A 41 -22.25 -7.34 10.16
N LEU A 42 -22.45 -7.03 8.87
CA LEU A 42 -22.51 -5.65 8.41
C LEU A 42 -23.66 -4.90 9.10
N PRO A 43 -23.38 -3.75 9.74
CA PRO A 43 -24.41 -2.98 10.40
C PRO A 43 -25.37 -2.33 9.40
N LYS A 44 -26.55 -1.92 9.90
CA LYS A 44 -27.50 -1.13 9.12
C LYS A 44 -26.91 0.23 8.76
N ASP A 45 -26.22 0.84 9.71
CA ASP A 45 -25.49 2.10 9.53
C ASP A 45 -24.14 1.82 8.87
N ARG A 46 -24.13 1.94 7.54
CA ARG A 46 -22.95 1.74 6.69
C ARG A 46 -23.06 2.64 5.47
N GLU A 47 -21.91 3.05 4.96
CA GLU A 47 -21.80 3.73 3.70
C GLU A 47 -21.46 2.74 2.60
N TYR A 48 -22.00 3.00 1.41
CA TYR A 48 -21.71 2.24 0.21
C TYR A 48 -21.53 3.17 -0.97
N TRP A 49 -20.45 2.98 -1.70
CA TRP A 49 -20.23 3.62 -2.98
C TRP A 49 -19.47 2.67 -3.91
N PHE A 50 -19.35 3.06 -5.17
CA PHE A 50 -18.51 2.36 -6.12
C PHE A 50 -17.75 3.35 -6.98
N GLU A 51 -16.58 2.94 -7.42
CA GLU A 51 -15.75 3.67 -8.39
C GLU A 51 -15.57 2.80 -9.62
N LEU A 52 -15.59 3.43 -10.79
CA LEU A 52 -15.25 2.73 -12.02
C LEU A 52 -13.74 2.46 -12.03
N ASN A 53 -13.31 1.34 -12.59
CA ASN A 53 -11.89 1.05 -12.72
C ASN A 53 -11.26 2.01 -13.75
N ASN A 54 -10.56 3.03 -13.25
CA ASN A 54 -9.95 4.09 -14.08
C ASN A 54 -8.93 3.55 -15.08
N ASP A 55 -8.14 2.52 -14.72
CA ASP A 55 -7.16 1.92 -15.62
C ASP A 55 -7.84 1.30 -16.85
N LEU A 56 -9.05 0.76 -16.67
CA LEU A 56 -9.84 0.27 -17.78
C LEU A 56 -10.53 1.42 -18.55
N ILE A 57 -11.05 2.43 -17.85
CA ILE A 57 -11.69 3.58 -18.50
C ILE A 57 -10.70 4.30 -19.43
N GLU A 58 -9.45 4.46 -19.01
CA GLU A 58 -8.41 5.15 -19.80
C GLU A 58 -8.00 4.36 -21.06
N SER A 59 -8.26 3.05 -21.09
CA SER A 59 -7.96 2.18 -22.24
C SER A 59 -9.15 1.95 -23.18
N LEU A 60 -10.36 2.39 -22.82
CA LEU A 60 -11.57 2.22 -23.61
C LEU A 60 -11.97 3.51 -24.35
N SER A 61 -12.49 3.36 -25.56
CA SER A 61 -13.15 4.45 -26.26
C SER A 61 -14.48 4.81 -25.58
N LYS A 62 -14.95 6.04 -25.81
CA LYS A 62 -16.22 6.52 -25.27
C LYS A 62 -17.42 5.65 -25.70
N LEU A 63 -17.38 5.08 -26.90
CA LEU A 63 -18.44 4.22 -27.41
C LEU A 63 -18.47 2.87 -26.68
N GLU A 64 -17.29 2.26 -26.45
CA GLU A 64 -17.16 1.01 -25.70
C GLU A 64 -17.61 1.19 -24.25
N LEU A 65 -17.27 2.32 -23.62
CA LEU A 65 -17.73 2.63 -22.26
C LEU A 65 -19.25 2.81 -22.20
N ASP A 66 -19.86 3.50 -23.18
CA ASP A 66 -21.31 3.69 -23.24
C ASP A 66 -22.05 2.36 -23.46
N GLU A 67 -21.51 1.45 -24.27
CA GLU A 67 -22.07 0.11 -24.49
C GLU A 67 -21.94 -0.77 -23.23
N MET A 68 -20.75 -0.86 -22.64
CA MET A 68 -20.54 -1.62 -21.40
C MET A 68 -21.38 -1.10 -20.23
N THR A 69 -21.59 0.22 -20.15
CA THR A 69 -22.44 0.83 -19.13
C THR A 69 -23.91 0.45 -19.33
N LYS A 70 -24.40 0.46 -20.57
CA LYS A 70 -25.78 0.04 -20.90
C LYS A 70 -26.02 -1.43 -20.63
N GLU A 71 -25.01 -2.28 -20.85
CA GLU A 71 -25.07 -3.71 -20.57
C GLU A 71 -24.84 -4.06 -19.10
N GLY A 72 -24.49 -3.08 -18.25
CA GLY A 72 -24.26 -3.29 -16.82
C GLY A 72 -22.90 -3.93 -16.48
N GLN A 73 -22.04 -4.18 -17.47
CA GLN A 73 -20.78 -4.92 -17.35
C GLN A 73 -19.56 -4.06 -17.01
N CYS A 74 -19.76 -2.80 -16.63
CA CYS A 74 -18.64 -1.91 -16.32
C CYS A 74 -17.96 -2.35 -15.00
N PRO A 75 -16.65 -2.61 -15.00
CA PRO A 75 -15.96 -3.10 -13.82
C PRO A 75 -15.85 -2.03 -12.75
N LYS A 76 -16.32 -2.40 -11.55
CA LYS A 76 -16.47 -1.50 -10.43
C LYS A 76 -15.67 -2.01 -9.24
N HIS A 77 -14.97 -1.07 -8.61
CA HIS A 77 -14.55 -1.23 -7.23
C HIS A 77 -15.71 -0.82 -6.35
N HIS A 78 -16.22 -1.76 -5.58
CA HIS A 78 -17.24 -1.52 -4.58
C HIS A 78 -16.59 -1.29 -3.22
N PHE A 79 -17.13 -0.33 -2.48
CA PHE A 79 -16.63 0.03 -1.16
C PHE A 79 -17.78 0.00 -0.17
N VAL A 80 -17.58 -0.69 0.95
CA VAL A 80 -18.51 -0.69 2.07
C VAL A 80 -17.77 -0.25 3.32
N ALA A 81 -18.16 0.89 3.88
CA ALA A 81 -17.55 1.43 5.09
C ALA A 81 -18.53 1.40 6.27
N PHE A 82 -18.06 1.00 7.44
CA PHE A 82 -18.87 0.94 8.64
C PHE A 82 -18.03 1.05 9.91
N LYS A 83 -18.65 1.51 11.00
CA LYS A 83 -18.01 1.50 12.32
C LYS A 83 -18.00 0.09 12.91
N ALA A 84 -16.86 -0.29 13.46
CA ALA A 84 -16.64 -1.55 14.14
C ALA A 84 -16.00 -1.33 15.51
N HIS A 85 -16.18 -2.30 16.40
CA HIS A 85 -15.53 -2.35 17.70
C HIS A 85 -14.29 -3.25 17.61
N VAL A 86 -13.31 -3.03 18.48
CA VAL A 86 -12.03 -3.78 18.49
C VAL A 86 -12.20 -5.29 18.60
N ASN A 87 -13.31 -5.78 19.14
CA ASN A 87 -13.62 -7.20 19.21
C ASN A 87 -13.76 -7.89 17.84
N LEU A 88 -13.95 -7.12 16.76
CA LEU A 88 -13.98 -7.65 15.39
C LEU A 88 -12.60 -7.70 14.73
N ILE A 89 -11.54 -7.19 15.39
CA ILE A 89 -10.24 -7.05 14.74
C ILE A 89 -9.66 -8.39 14.30
N ASP A 90 -9.74 -9.44 15.13
CA ASP A 90 -9.21 -10.76 14.78
C ASP A 90 -9.94 -11.35 13.57
N SER A 91 -11.27 -11.18 13.51
CA SER A 91 -12.07 -11.57 12.34
C SER A 91 -11.68 -10.80 11.07
N LEU A 92 -11.42 -9.50 11.19
CA LEU A 92 -11.02 -8.65 10.07
C LEU A 92 -9.61 -9.03 9.57
N LEU A 93 -8.68 -9.27 10.48
CA LEU A 93 -7.33 -9.70 10.16
C LEU A 93 -7.33 -11.09 9.53
N TRP A 94 -8.10 -12.03 10.07
CA TRP A 94 -8.29 -13.35 9.49
C TRP A 94 -8.79 -13.28 8.06
N CYS A 95 -9.76 -12.41 7.78
CA CYS A 95 -10.29 -12.18 6.45
C CYS A 95 -9.21 -11.71 5.45
N SER A 96 -8.30 -10.83 5.86
CA SER A 96 -7.16 -10.44 5.02
C SER A 96 -6.15 -11.57 4.84
N LEU A 97 -5.79 -12.29 5.91
CA LEU A 97 -4.78 -13.35 5.88
C LEU A 97 -5.21 -14.58 5.06
N SER A 98 -6.47 -14.98 5.20
CA SER A 98 -7.02 -16.18 4.56
C SER A 98 -7.24 -16.01 3.05
N ARG A 99 -7.19 -14.78 2.52
CA ARG A 99 -7.35 -14.48 1.10
C ARG A 99 -6.31 -15.20 0.24
N ASP A 100 -5.04 -15.15 0.65
CA ASP A 100 -3.92 -15.67 -0.15
C ASP A 100 -3.62 -17.15 0.11
N LEU A 101 -4.21 -17.71 1.18
CA LEU A 101 -3.98 -19.10 1.58
C LEU A 101 -4.88 -20.10 0.85
N GLY A 102 -5.94 -19.65 0.16
CA GLY A 102 -6.76 -20.40 -0.80
C GLY A 102 -7.59 -21.59 -0.30
N VAL A 103 -7.10 -22.34 0.69
CA VAL A 103 -7.73 -23.55 1.25
C VAL A 103 -8.41 -23.32 2.60
N ILE A 104 -8.12 -22.18 3.23
CA ILE A 104 -8.60 -21.85 4.57
C ILE A 104 -9.88 -21.02 4.47
N GLN A 105 -10.86 -21.34 5.32
CA GLN A 105 -12.15 -20.65 5.39
C GLN A 105 -12.45 -20.18 6.82
N PRO A 106 -13.23 -19.10 7.00
CA PRO A 106 -13.78 -18.24 5.95
C PRO A 106 -12.71 -17.40 5.27
N SER A 107 -12.78 -17.28 3.95
CA SER A 107 -11.93 -16.42 3.13
C SER A 107 -12.79 -15.45 2.34
N ILE A 108 -12.34 -14.19 2.26
CA ILE A 108 -13.02 -13.14 1.49
C ILE A 108 -12.15 -12.68 0.33
N ASP A 109 -12.77 -12.54 -0.85
CA ASP A 109 -12.16 -11.92 -2.03
C ASP A 109 -12.32 -10.39 -1.95
N ALA A 110 -11.70 -9.78 -0.94
CA ALA A 110 -11.78 -8.34 -0.69
C ALA A 110 -10.52 -7.81 0.03
N GLU A 111 -10.28 -6.51 -0.13
CA GLU A 111 -9.29 -5.74 0.64
C GLU A 111 -9.98 -5.13 1.85
N ILE A 112 -9.34 -5.23 3.02
CA ILE A 112 -9.81 -4.62 4.26
C ILE A 112 -8.87 -3.47 4.62
N TYR A 113 -9.44 -2.31 4.87
CA TYR A 113 -8.77 -1.16 5.43
C TYR A 113 -9.40 -0.80 6.77
N ILE A 114 -8.58 -0.49 7.77
CA ILE A 114 -9.03 -0.07 9.10
C ILE A 114 -8.55 1.35 9.33
N PHE A 115 -9.49 2.26 9.55
CA PHE A 115 -9.25 3.68 9.76
C PHE A 115 -9.51 4.05 11.21
N ASP A 116 -8.48 4.57 11.88
CA ASP A 116 -8.66 5.31 13.12
C ASP A 116 -8.48 6.79 12.81
N PHE A 117 -9.61 7.48 12.61
CA PHE A 117 -9.61 8.91 12.32
C PHE A 117 -9.15 9.76 13.50
N ALA A 118 -9.35 9.30 14.74
CA ALA A 118 -8.92 10.04 15.93
C ALA A 118 -7.39 10.00 16.03
N GLN A 119 -6.80 8.83 15.78
CA GLN A 119 -5.36 8.65 15.73
C GLN A 119 -4.76 9.03 14.36
N GLN A 120 -5.56 9.42 13.38
CA GLN A 120 -5.15 9.78 12.02
C GLN A 120 -4.26 8.73 11.34
N ILE A 121 -4.64 7.46 11.46
CA ILE A 121 -3.94 6.33 10.85
C ILE A 121 -4.88 5.43 10.04
N ILE A 122 -4.28 4.71 9.11
CA ILE A 122 -4.87 3.66 8.30
C ILE A 122 -4.00 2.42 8.47
N ILE A 123 -4.65 1.29 8.73
CA ILE A 123 -4.02 -0.03 8.78
C ILE A 123 -4.52 -0.82 7.58
N TRP A 124 -3.59 -1.36 6.80
CA TRP A 124 -3.88 -2.20 5.66
C TRP A 124 -3.19 -3.56 5.81
N PRO A 125 -3.89 -4.58 6.34
CA PRO A 125 -3.44 -5.96 6.32
C PRO A 125 -3.63 -6.55 4.92
N TYR A 126 -2.54 -7.02 4.30
CA TYR A 126 -2.55 -7.52 2.93
C TYR A 126 -2.28 -9.03 2.80
N ASP A 127 -1.50 -9.66 3.69
CA ASP A 127 -1.28 -11.13 3.69
C ASP A 127 -0.52 -11.60 4.94
N ASP A 128 -0.05 -12.86 4.93
CA ASP A 128 0.74 -13.49 5.99
C ASP A 128 2.14 -12.88 6.21
N ARG A 129 2.58 -11.97 5.32
CA ARG A 129 3.84 -11.24 5.44
C ARG A 129 3.71 -9.96 6.25
N GLY A 130 2.50 -9.44 6.44
CA GLY A 130 2.25 -8.34 7.38
C GLY A 130 1.14 -7.36 6.99
N MET A 131 1.31 -6.14 7.49
CA MET A 131 0.38 -5.03 7.30
C MET A 131 1.15 -3.72 7.25
N ASP A 132 0.59 -2.74 6.54
CA ASP A 132 1.10 -1.37 6.57
C ASP A 132 0.28 -0.55 7.56
N VAL A 133 0.96 0.27 8.36
CA VAL A 133 0.34 1.30 9.20
C VAL A 133 0.86 2.65 8.73
N VAL A 134 -0.03 3.48 8.19
CA VAL A 134 0.31 4.77 7.59
C VAL A 134 -0.60 5.86 8.13
N GLY A 135 -0.13 7.10 8.17
CA GLY A 135 -0.94 8.20 8.67
C GLY A 135 -0.13 9.44 9.03
N ASN A 136 -0.83 10.45 9.55
CA ASN A 136 -0.22 11.73 9.93
C ASN A 136 0.23 11.77 11.40
N ASN A 137 -0.12 10.76 12.20
CA ASN A 137 0.32 10.65 13.58
C ASN A 137 1.74 10.08 13.66
N HIS A 138 2.69 10.92 13.30
CA HIS A 138 4.11 10.56 13.28
C HIS A 138 4.65 10.11 14.65
N SER A 139 4.08 10.61 15.76
CA SER A 139 4.47 10.16 17.11
C SER A 139 4.13 8.69 17.30
N LEU A 140 2.85 8.33 17.12
CA LEU A 140 2.40 6.93 17.22
C LEU A 140 3.17 6.01 16.26
N LEU A 141 3.34 6.44 15.00
CA LEU A 141 4.09 5.65 14.01
C LEU A 141 5.55 5.45 14.41
N THR A 142 6.16 6.45 15.06
CA THR A 142 7.53 6.35 15.58
C THR A 142 7.61 5.39 16.76
N ASP A 143 6.66 5.47 17.68
CA ASP A 143 6.60 4.57 18.85
C ASP A 143 6.38 3.13 18.40
N LEU A 144 5.42 2.90 17.49
CA LEU A 144 5.20 1.60 16.85
C LEU A 144 6.46 1.07 16.16
N PHE A 145 7.16 1.92 15.40
CA PHE A 145 8.40 1.51 14.75
C PHE A 145 9.46 1.06 15.75
N PHE A 146 9.67 1.79 16.86
CA PHE A 146 10.70 1.43 17.83
C PHE A 146 10.33 0.18 18.62
N ASP A 147 9.08 0.07 19.05
CA ASP A 147 8.58 -1.08 19.80
C ASP A 147 8.60 -2.36 18.96
N LEU A 148 8.20 -2.24 17.69
CA LEU A 148 8.02 -3.37 16.77
C LEU A 148 9.17 -3.47 15.76
N ASN A 149 10.29 -2.80 16.00
CA ASN A 149 11.42 -2.75 15.07
C ASN A 149 11.88 -4.14 14.63
N HIS A 150 11.77 -5.13 15.51
CA HIS A 150 12.13 -6.52 15.22
C HIS A 150 11.27 -7.16 14.11
N HIS A 151 10.03 -6.71 13.93
CA HIS A 151 9.13 -7.13 12.85
C HIS A 151 9.31 -6.33 11.55
N VAL A 152 10.03 -5.21 11.58
CA VAL A 152 10.28 -4.38 10.40
C VAL A 152 11.40 -4.99 9.55
N ILE A 153 11.21 -5.02 8.22
CA ILE A 153 12.22 -5.54 7.28
C ILE A 153 13.43 -4.59 7.20
N ASP A 154 14.65 -5.13 7.17
CA ASP A 154 15.91 -4.38 7.37
C ASP A 154 16.16 -3.20 6.42
N TRP A 155 15.68 -3.28 5.17
CA TRP A 155 15.78 -2.17 4.22
C TRP A 155 15.03 -0.91 4.71
N THR A 156 13.90 -1.08 5.40
CA THR A 156 13.10 0.02 5.95
C THR A 156 13.76 0.64 7.19
N LYS A 157 14.49 -0.17 7.98
CA LYS A 157 15.14 0.25 9.23
C LYS A 157 16.21 1.32 9.03
N SER A 158 17.12 1.10 8.08
CA SER A 158 18.25 2.02 7.84
C SER A 158 17.78 3.41 7.40
N THR A 159 16.72 3.47 6.59
CA THR A 159 16.09 4.71 6.12
C THR A 159 15.36 5.44 7.26
N PHE A 160 14.64 4.72 8.13
CA PHE A 160 13.88 5.31 9.22
C PHE A 160 14.77 5.80 10.37
N ILE A 161 15.75 4.98 10.80
CA ILE A 161 16.70 5.33 11.86
C ILE A 161 17.52 6.58 11.48
N ARG A 162 17.94 6.67 10.21
CA ARG A 162 18.63 7.87 9.69
C ARG A 162 17.73 9.11 9.76
N LYS A 163 16.45 8.99 9.36
CA LYS A 163 15.47 10.09 9.41
C LYS A 163 15.16 10.56 10.84
N VAL A 164 14.91 9.66 11.78
CA VAL A 164 14.61 10.02 13.18
C VAL A 164 15.80 10.71 13.85
N ASN A 165 17.02 10.21 13.62
CA ASN A 165 18.22 10.82 14.17
C ASN A 165 18.54 12.19 13.54
N THR A 166 18.17 12.43 12.28
CA THR A 166 18.28 13.75 11.65
C THR A 166 17.23 14.73 12.19
N ILE A 167 15.98 14.31 12.41
CA ILE A 167 14.91 15.15 12.96
C ILE A 167 15.20 15.55 14.41
N LYS A 168 15.72 14.63 15.24
CA LYS A 168 16.13 14.95 16.62
C LYS A 168 17.29 15.94 16.71
N ASN A 169 18.03 16.18 15.63
CA ASN A 169 19.29 16.95 15.63
C ASN A 169 19.30 18.20 14.73
N SER A 170 18.17 18.65 14.16
CA SER A 170 18.12 19.85 13.28
C SER A 170 17.09 20.90 13.73
N THR A 171 17.42 22.20 13.57
CA THR A 171 16.49 23.33 13.83
C THR A 171 15.70 23.69 12.56
N ASP A 172 14.44 24.11 12.74
CA ASP A 172 13.38 24.15 11.70
C ASP A 172 13.64 25.02 10.46
N GLU A 173 14.51 26.03 10.52
CA GLU A 173 14.63 27.04 9.45
C GLU A 173 15.58 26.66 8.27
N GLN A 174 16.21 25.48 8.26
CA GLN A 174 17.32 25.17 7.33
C GLN A 174 17.14 24.00 6.35
N LYS A 175 15.94 23.43 6.16
CA LYS A 175 15.75 22.31 5.20
C LYS A 175 15.36 22.79 3.79
N PRO A 176 16.10 22.43 2.72
CA PRO A 176 15.69 22.71 1.33
C PRO A 176 14.46 21.90 0.89
N GLU A 177 13.60 22.46 0.04
CA GLU A 177 12.29 21.88 -0.33
C GLU A 177 12.37 20.50 -1.03
N TRP A 178 13.36 20.32 -1.90
CA TRP A 178 13.61 19.03 -2.56
C TRP A 178 14.15 17.98 -1.58
N VAL A 179 14.77 18.40 -0.47
CA VAL A 179 15.22 17.53 0.63
C VAL A 179 14.03 17.06 1.46
N THR A 180 12.94 17.84 1.53
CA THR A 180 11.70 17.46 2.20
C THR A 180 10.76 16.57 1.37
N ARG A 181 10.86 16.59 0.04
CA ARG A 181 9.92 15.85 -0.85
C ARG A 181 10.55 14.72 -1.67
N GLY A 182 11.86 14.81 -1.97
CA GLY A 182 12.50 13.98 -3.00
C GLY A 182 12.01 14.32 -4.42
N LYS A 183 12.72 13.83 -5.45
CA LYS A 183 12.26 13.83 -6.85
C LYS A 183 11.73 12.45 -7.21
N THR A 184 10.52 12.41 -7.76
CA THR A 184 9.91 11.22 -8.37
C THR A 184 10.61 10.87 -9.68
N ILE A 185 10.47 9.62 -10.12
CA ILE A 185 10.97 9.17 -11.44
C ILE A 185 10.41 10.04 -12.57
N ARG A 186 9.14 10.49 -12.45
CA ARG A 186 8.49 11.41 -13.38
C ARG A 186 9.17 12.78 -13.43
N GLU A 187 9.74 13.25 -12.32
CA GLU A 187 10.47 14.53 -12.25
C GLU A 187 11.93 14.41 -12.72
N LEU A 188 12.50 13.20 -12.72
CA LEU A 188 13.84 12.89 -13.25
C LEU A 188 13.87 12.80 -14.79
N ILE A 189 12.79 12.33 -15.42
CA ILE A 189 12.71 12.13 -16.88
C ILE A 189 12.94 13.42 -17.69
N PRO A 190 12.29 14.57 -17.39
CA PRO A 190 12.50 15.82 -18.15
C PRO A 190 13.92 16.35 -18.01
N GLU A 191 14.56 16.12 -16.87
CA GLU A 191 15.93 16.56 -16.58
C GLU A 191 16.92 15.78 -17.43
N ILE A 192 16.76 14.44 -17.53
CA ILE A 192 17.58 13.59 -18.41
C ILE A 192 17.41 13.96 -19.89
N LEU A 193 16.20 14.35 -20.31
CA LEU A 193 15.91 14.78 -21.68
C LEU A 193 16.41 16.21 -21.99
N SER A 194 16.89 16.95 -20.99
CA SER A 194 17.41 18.32 -21.15
C SER A 194 18.91 18.37 -21.50
N PHE A 195 19.59 17.22 -21.54
CA PHE A 195 21.01 17.14 -21.90
C PHE A 195 21.18 17.19 -23.42
N ASP A 196 22.16 17.97 -23.89
CA ASP A 196 22.39 18.24 -25.33
C ASP A 196 22.79 16.98 -26.15
N ASP A 197 23.23 15.91 -25.49
CA ASP A 197 23.65 14.65 -26.10
C ASP A 197 22.93 13.46 -25.45
N ILE A 198 21.72 13.18 -25.94
CA ILE A 198 20.81 12.13 -25.45
C ILE A 198 21.40 10.72 -25.65
N ASP A 199 22.40 10.55 -26.52
CA ASP A 199 23.10 9.27 -26.73
C ASP A 199 24.20 9.02 -25.67
N THR A 200 24.39 9.95 -24.73
CA THR A 200 25.34 9.80 -23.63
C THR A 200 24.92 8.66 -22.70
N LYS A 201 25.80 7.65 -22.56
CA LYS A 201 25.53 6.47 -21.71
C LYS A 201 25.38 6.86 -20.24
N VAL A 202 24.21 6.59 -19.67
CA VAL A 202 23.91 6.80 -18.25
C VAL A 202 24.62 5.75 -17.37
N LYS A 203 25.25 6.21 -16.29
CA LYS A 203 25.94 5.36 -15.31
C LYS A 203 25.46 5.66 -13.89
N ILE A 204 25.50 4.67 -13.01
CA ILE A 204 25.17 4.81 -11.59
C ILE A 204 26.44 4.91 -10.75
N SER A 205 26.42 5.82 -9.77
CA SER A 205 27.48 5.98 -8.78
C SER A 205 26.86 5.99 -7.38
N THR A 206 27.56 5.40 -6.41
CA THR A 206 27.15 5.37 -5.00
C THR A 206 28.07 6.19 -4.10
N ASP A 207 29.07 6.83 -4.69
CA ASP A 207 30.15 7.57 -4.05
C ASP A 207 30.34 8.97 -4.67
N ASN A 208 29.24 9.62 -5.06
CA ASN A 208 29.21 10.98 -5.62
C ASN A 208 29.99 11.16 -6.94
N GLY A 209 30.08 10.12 -7.75
CA GLY A 209 30.64 10.16 -9.10
C GLY A 209 32.11 9.78 -9.19
N GLU A 210 32.76 9.40 -8.08
CA GLU A 210 34.16 8.95 -8.10
C GLU A 210 34.30 7.59 -8.80
N THR A 211 33.36 6.68 -8.56
CA THR A 211 33.23 5.44 -9.32
C THR A 211 31.84 5.32 -9.92
N HIS A 212 31.76 4.66 -11.08
CA HIS A 212 30.53 4.59 -11.85
C HIS A 212 30.42 3.30 -12.64
N GLN A 213 29.20 2.75 -12.73
CA GLN A 213 28.89 1.50 -13.42
C GLN A 213 27.77 1.72 -14.45
N THR A 214 27.82 1.01 -15.58
CA THR A 214 26.76 1.08 -16.59
C THR A 214 25.46 0.45 -16.08
N ILE A 215 24.34 1.06 -16.44
CA ILE A 215 23.01 0.54 -16.14
C ILE A 215 22.68 -0.50 -17.21
N SER A 216 22.73 -1.79 -16.87
CA SER A 216 22.65 -2.84 -17.88
C SER A 216 21.34 -3.64 -17.87
N LEU A 217 20.56 -3.66 -16.79
CA LEU A 217 19.17 -4.13 -16.83
C LEU A 217 18.37 -3.69 -15.59
N VAL A 218 17.09 -3.41 -15.81
CA VAL A 218 16.08 -3.25 -14.74
C VAL A 218 15.59 -4.65 -14.38
N VAL A 219 15.90 -5.13 -13.18
CA VAL A 219 15.52 -6.48 -12.74
C VAL A 219 14.70 -6.39 -11.47
N LYS A 220 13.63 -7.19 -11.39
CA LYS A 220 12.86 -7.34 -10.15
C LYS A 220 13.57 -8.38 -9.28
N SER A 221 14.28 -7.92 -8.26
CA SER A 221 15.00 -8.80 -7.32
C SER A 221 14.52 -8.54 -5.90
N ARG A 222 14.17 -9.62 -5.19
CA ARG A 222 13.69 -9.58 -3.78
C ARG A 222 12.61 -8.52 -3.53
N GLY A 223 11.67 -8.39 -4.47
CA GLY A 223 10.50 -7.52 -4.33
C GLY A 223 10.70 -6.05 -4.69
N ALA A 224 11.91 -5.64 -5.10
CA ALA A 224 12.18 -4.27 -5.57
C ALA A 224 12.64 -4.27 -7.04
N CYS A 225 12.37 -3.18 -7.75
CA CYS A 225 12.94 -2.91 -9.06
C CYS A 225 14.35 -2.35 -8.85
N VAL A 226 15.38 -3.12 -9.20
CA VAL A 226 16.78 -2.75 -9.02
C VAL A 226 17.47 -2.62 -10.38
N LEU A 227 18.30 -1.60 -10.51
CA LEU A 227 19.20 -1.45 -11.64
C LEU A 227 20.43 -2.30 -11.37
N MET A 228 20.59 -3.38 -12.13
CA MET A 228 21.71 -4.32 -11.97
C MET A 228 22.75 -4.12 -13.07
N ASN A 229 24.02 -4.29 -12.68
CA ASN A 229 25.14 -4.38 -13.61
C ASN A 229 25.21 -5.82 -14.14
N CYS A 230 25.26 -6.01 -15.46
CA CYS A 230 25.29 -7.33 -16.11
C CYS A 230 26.68 -7.76 -16.60
N GLU A 231 27.76 -7.19 -16.09
CA GLU A 231 29.11 -7.73 -16.35
C GLU A 231 29.43 -9.01 -15.53
N ASP A 232 28.50 -9.50 -14.68
CA ASP A 232 28.70 -10.63 -13.76
C ASP A 232 27.87 -11.91 -14.07
N THR A 233 27.56 -12.22 -15.33
CA THR A 233 26.96 -13.54 -15.68
C THR A 233 27.98 -14.46 -16.34
N ASP A 234 28.79 -15.14 -15.53
CA ASP A 234 29.54 -16.34 -15.94
C ASP A 234 29.44 -17.51 -14.95
N ASN A 235 28.56 -17.45 -13.93
CA ASN A 235 28.30 -18.60 -13.05
C ASN A 235 26.86 -18.57 -12.48
N CYS A 236 25.89 -19.03 -13.27
CA CYS A 236 24.71 -19.83 -12.87
C CYS A 236 23.85 -20.13 -14.10
#